data_AF-A0A9W9MFC7-F1
#
_entry.id   AF-A0A9W9MFC7-F1
#
_cell.length_a   1.000
_cell.length_b   1.000
_cell.length_c   1.000
_cell.angle_alpha   90.00
_cell.angle_beta   90.00
_cell.angle_gamma   90.00
#
_symmetry.space_group_name_H-M   'P 1'
#
loop_
_entity.id
_entity.type
_entity.pdbx_description
1 polymer ?
#
loop_
_entity_poly.entity_id
_entity_poly.type
_entity_poly.pdbx_seq_one_letter_code
_entity_poly.pdbx_strand_id
1 'polypeptide(L)'
;MSSIAAMAARRALARQPLIRAPPRRFMSASKFEEAGLDKAPKRDPELYVLLGIMSGAFMIAGWYFGTKPTSVSSESNVRIGESAMPWHATSEDGKLYKYQYHPNGDKNQPLRAAPSAMNTVIVPNVTLPEDLHEKFNKYGKEEWDY
;
A
#
# COMPACT_ATOMS: atom_id res chain seq x y z
N MET A 1 45.25 -7.30 74.88
CA MET A 1 44.80 -8.71 74.95
C MET A 1 43.73 -8.92 73.88
N SER A 2 43.92 -9.90 73.00
CA SER A 2 42.93 -10.50 72.04
C SER A 2 42.32 -9.59 70.95
N SER A 3 42.04 -9.99 69.71
CA SER A 3 42.21 -11.26 68.98
C SER A 3 41.98 -11.03 67.47
N ILE A 4 42.54 -11.95 66.69
CA ILE A 4 42.55 -12.14 65.24
C ILE A 4 41.14 -12.40 64.66
N ALA A 5 40.78 -11.71 63.56
CA ALA A 5 39.83 -12.11 62.50
C ALA A 5 39.65 -10.92 61.52
N ALA A 6 39.62 -10.99 60.20
CA ALA A 6 39.77 -12.07 59.25
C ALA A 6 40.26 -11.44 57.93
N MET A 7 41.30 -12.02 57.33
CA MET A 7 41.61 -11.88 55.92
C MET A 7 40.50 -12.53 55.08
N ALA A 8 40.38 -12.08 53.82
CA ALA A 8 39.62 -12.68 52.71
C ALA A 8 38.17 -12.21 52.46
N ALA A 9 38.04 -10.98 51.95
CA ALA A 9 36.97 -10.64 51.00
C ALA A 9 37.57 -10.38 49.61
N ARG A 10 37.98 -11.48 49.00
CA ARG A 10 37.79 -11.82 47.57
C ARG A 10 37.81 -10.64 46.60
N ARG A 11 39.02 -10.37 46.07
CA ARG A 11 39.22 -9.86 44.70
C ARG A 11 38.50 -10.81 43.72
N ALA A 12 37.28 -10.47 43.32
CA ALA A 12 36.60 -11.14 42.22
C ALA A 12 35.52 -10.23 41.61
N LEU A 13 35.91 -9.05 41.13
CA LEU A 13 35.19 -8.39 40.04
C LEU A 13 36.14 -8.26 38.85
N ALA A 14 36.67 -9.42 38.44
CA ALA A 14 37.36 -9.55 37.17
C ALA A 14 36.31 -9.43 36.05
N ARG A 15 36.26 -8.26 35.44
CA ARG A 15 36.13 -8.04 33.99
C ARG A 15 35.27 -9.09 33.26
N GLN A 16 33.97 -8.85 33.16
CA GLN A 16 33.16 -9.39 32.07
C GLN A 16 32.70 -8.24 31.17
N PRO A 17 33.24 -8.08 29.95
CA PRO A 17 32.60 -7.27 28.93
C PRO A 17 31.48 -8.11 28.30
N LEU A 18 30.32 -8.16 28.95
CA LEU A 18 29.09 -8.62 28.31
C LEU A 18 28.56 -7.47 27.46
N ILE A 19 29.08 -7.37 26.23
CA ILE A 19 28.56 -6.71 25.01
C ILE A 19 29.78 -6.56 24.11
N ARG A 20 30.18 -7.66 23.46
CA ARG A 20 30.99 -7.58 22.24
C ARG A 20 29.99 -7.52 21.09
N ALA A 21 29.61 -6.30 20.72
CA ALA A 21 28.92 -6.09 19.46
C ALA A 21 29.80 -6.68 18.33
N PRO A 22 29.24 -7.43 17.36
CA PRO A 22 30.02 -7.86 16.20
C PRO A 22 30.58 -6.61 15.53
N PRO A 23 31.85 -6.60 15.09
CA PRO A 23 32.33 -5.49 14.29
C PRO A 23 31.42 -5.40 13.07
N ARG A 24 30.64 -4.32 12.97
CA ARG A 24 30.06 -3.90 11.70
C ARG A 24 31.25 -3.66 10.80
N ARG A 25 31.68 -4.70 10.09
CA ARG A 25 32.61 -4.55 8.98
C ARG A 25 31.88 -3.64 8.02
N PHE A 26 32.31 -2.39 7.94
CA PHE A 26 32.14 -1.58 6.75
C PHE A 26 32.86 -2.32 5.62
N MET A 27 32.26 -3.41 5.11
CA MET A 27 32.77 -4.20 3.99
C MET A 27 32.83 -3.39 2.69
N SER A 28 32.28 -2.18 2.71
CA SER A 28 32.41 -1.20 1.64
C SER A 28 33.88 -0.83 1.44
N ALA A 29 34.60 -0.43 2.50
CA ALA A 29 35.96 0.10 2.37
C ALA A 29 36.95 -0.92 1.79
N SER A 30 36.86 -2.19 2.21
CA SER A 30 37.80 -3.24 1.74
C SER A 30 37.62 -3.57 0.26
N LYS A 31 36.39 -3.52 -0.27
CA LYS A 31 36.15 -3.77 -1.69
C LYS A 31 36.56 -2.60 -2.58
N PHE A 32 36.44 -1.36 -2.09
CA PHE A 32 36.93 -0.19 -2.82
C PHE A 32 38.45 -0.21 -2.97
N GLU A 33 39.16 -0.62 -1.91
CA GLU A 33 40.62 -0.70 -1.88
C GLU A 33 41.15 -1.89 -2.71
N GLU A 34 40.49 -3.05 -2.66
CA GLU A 34 40.80 -4.23 -3.47
C GLU A 34 40.50 -4.02 -4.96
N ALA A 35 39.45 -3.27 -5.30
CA ALA A 35 39.06 -3.00 -6.69
C ALA A 35 39.92 -1.93 -7.37
N GLY A 36 40.78 -1.20 -6.65
CA GLY A 36 41.71 -0.24 -7.23
C GLY A 36 41.04 0.85 -8.08
N LEU A 37 39.83 1.27 -7.69
CA LEU A 37 38.94 2.14 -8.49
C LEU A 37 39.50 3.56 -8.74
N ASP A 38 40.56 3.96 -8.04
CA ASP A 38 41.24 5.25 -8.29
C ASP A 38 42.29 5.17 -9.40
N LYS A 39 42.79 3.94 -9.67
CA LYS A 39 43.86 3.67 -10.64
C LYS A 39 43.32 3.01 -11.91
N ALA A 40 42.30 2.16 -11.79
CA ALA A 40 41.72 1.44 -12.91
C ALA A 40 41.14 2.37 -14.00
N PRO A 41 40.34 3.41 -13.67
CA PRO A 41 39.79 4.31 -14.68
C PRO A 41 40.83 5.20 -15.36
N LYS A 42 41.97 5.44 -14.69
CA LYS A 42 43.10 6.18 -15.29
C LYS A 42 43.86 5.37 -16.33
N ARG A 43 43.83 4.04 -16.24
CA ARG A 43 44.42 3.15 -17.24
C ARG A 43 43.49 2.92 -18.42
N ASP A 44 42.22 2.65 -18.13
CA ASP A 44 41.22 2.36 -19.14
C ASP A 44 40.08 3.40 -19.08
N PRO A 45 40.09 4.43 -19.95
CA PRO A 45 39.14 5.54 -19.87
C PRO A 45 37.69 5.11 -20.14
N GLU A 46 37.47 3.95 -20.74
CA GLU A 46 36.16 3.33 -20.97
C GLU A 46 35.40 3.04 -19.66
N LEU A 47 36.13 2.83 -18.55
CA LEU A 47 35.53 2.63 -17.23
C LEU A 47 34.77 3.86 -16.74
N TYR A 48 35.15 5.08 -17.14
CA TYR A 48 34.38 6.28 -16.82
C TYR A 48 33.02 6.31 -17.53
N VAL A 49 32.97 5.82 -18.76
CA VAL A 49 31.72 5.72 -19.53
C VAL A 49 30.81 4.68 -18.87
N LEU A 50 31.35 3.52 -18.51
CA LEU A 50 30.60 2.47 -17.81
C LEU A 50 30.06 2.96 -16.46
N LEU A 51 30.88 3.68 -15.69
CA LEU A 51 30.48 4.28 -14.42
C LEU A 51 29.36 5.30 -14.60
N GLY A 52 29.43 6.13 -15.65
CA GLY A 52 28.37 7.07 -16.01
C GLY A 52 27.04 6.37 -16.30
N ILE A 53 27.05 5.29 -17.08
CA ILE A 53 25.82 4.55 -17.44
C ILE A 53 25.23 3.85 -16.21
N MET A 54 26.05 3.18 -15.41
CA MET A 54 25.59 2.48 -14.21
C MET A 54 25.03 3.46 -13.18
N SER A 55 25.75 4.53 -12.88
CA SER A 55 25.28 5.56 -11.94
C SER A 55 24.00 6.25 -12.44
N GLY A 56 23.89 6.52 -13.74
CA GLY A 56 22.67 7.05 -14.35
C GLY A 56 21.47 6.11 -14.21
N ALA A 57 21.65 4.83 -14.52
CA ALA A 57 20.59 3.83 -14.39
C ALA A 57 20.12 3.68 -12.92
N PHE A 58 21.06 3.62 -11.97
CA PHE A 58 20.73 3.54 -10.55
C PHE A 58 20.07 4.82 -10.01
N MET A 59 20.46 6.01 -10.50
CA MET A 59 19.78 7.26 -10.14
C MET A 59 18.35 7.30 -10.67
N ILE A 60 18.12 6.93 -11.93
CA ILE A 60 16.77 6.91 -12.51
C ILE A 60 15.89 5.91 -11.77
N ALA A 61 16.40 4.71 -11.51
CA ALA A 61 15.68 3.70 -10.73
C ALA A 61 15.38 4.20 -9.31
N GLY A 62 16.38 4.78 -8.63
CA GLY A 62 16.21 5.36 -7.29
C GLY A 62 15.18 6.48 -7.26
N TRP A 63 15.18 7.37 -8.25
CA TRP A 63 14.18 8.43 -8.38
C TRP A 63 12.79 7.87 -8.64
N TYR A 64 12.66 6.84 -9.48
CA TYR A 64 11.38 6.17 -9.72
C TYR A 64 10.82 5.51 -8.46
N PHE A 65 11.66 4.81 -7.69
CA PHE A 65 11.26 4.20 -6.42
C PHE A 65 10.98 5.24 -5.31
N GLY A 66 11.66 6.39 -5.34
CA GLY A 66 11.42 7.48 -4.39
C GLY A 66 10.12 8.25 -4.68
N THR A 67 9.79 8.47 -5.96
CA THR A 67 8.56 9.15 -6.38
C THR A 67 7.32 8.24 -6.26
N LYS A 68 7.51 6.93 -6.42
CA LYS A 68 6.46 5.93 -6.29
C LYS A 68 6.76 5.05 -5.08
N PRO A 69 6.35 5.46 -3.85
CA PRO A 69 6.46 4.60 -2.70
C PRO A 69 5.77 3.28 -3.05
N THR A 70 6.45 2.16 -2.84
CA THR A 70 5.94 0.80 -3.09
C THR A 70 4.89 0.40 -2.04
N SER A 71 4.02 1.32 -1.64
CA SER A 71 2.88 1.02 -0.80
C SER A 71 1.90 0.17 -1.61
N VAL A 72 1.70 -1.05 -1.13
CA VAL A 72 0.72 -2.02 -1.63
C VAL A 72 -0.68 -1.52 -1.27
N SER A 73 -1.17 -0.48 -1.94
CA SER A 73 -2.58 -0.10 -1.87
C SER A 73 -3.19 -0.17 -3.26
N SER A 74 -3.78 -1.33 -3.55
CA SER A 74 -4.57 -1.58 -4.75
C SER A 74 -5.74 -0.60 -4.91
N GLU A 75 -6.14 0.07 -3.83
CA GLU A 75 -7.20 1.07 -3.81
C GLU A 75 -6.80 2.36 -4.54
N SER A 76 -5.50 2.70 -4.59
CA SER A 76 -5.04 3.92 -5.27
C SER A 76 -5.23 3.90 -6.79
N ASN A 77 -5.35 2.71 -7.40
CA ASN A 77 -5.64 2.56 -8.83
C ASN A 77 -7.13 2.78 -9.12
N VAL A 78 -8.00 2.55 -8.12
CA VAL A 78 -9.43 2.80 -8.25
C VAL A 78 -9.70 4.24 -7.84
N ARG A 79 -10.02 5.08 -8.81
CA ARG A 79 -10.34 6.50 -8.56
C ARG A 79 -11.74 6.62 -7.97
N ILE A 80 -11.83 6.41 -6.66
CA ILE A 80 -13.05 6.54 -5.87
C ILE A 80 -13.35 8.05 -5.71
N GLY A 81 -14.60 8.46 -5.94
CA GLY A 81 -15.06 9.84 -5.72
C GLY A 81 -15.25 10.12 -4.21
N GLU A 82 -15.16 11.39 -3.79
CA GLU A 82 -15.19 11.77 -2.37
C GLU A 82 -16.49 11.39 -1.64
N SER A 83 -17.61 11.32 -2.38
CA SER A 83 -18.93 10.86 -1.90
C SER A 83 -19.38 9.54 -2.56
N ALA A 84 -18.45 8.76 -3.10
CA ALA A 84 -18.76 7.50 -3.79
C ALA A 84 -19.26 6.40 -2.83
N MET A 85 -18.95 6.53 -1.55
CA MET A 85 -19.33 5.59 -0.51
C MET A 85 -20.74 5.92 -0.02
N PRO A 86 -21.68 4.96 -0.01
CA PRO A 86 -23.08 5.22 0.34
C PRO A 86 -23.26 5.70 1.80
N TRP A 87 -22.35 5.35 2.70
CA TRP A 87 -22.37 5.81 4.09
C TRP A 87 -21.75 7.21 4.29
N HIS A 88 -21.08 7.79 3.29
CA HIS A 88 -20.57 9.17 3.34
C HIS A 88 -21.56 10.19 2.75
N ALA A 89 -22.55 9.74 1.98
CA ALA A 89 -23.54 10.61 1.37
C ALA A 89 -24.64 10.96 2.39
N THR A 90 -24.74 12.24 2.75
CA THR A 90 -25.88 12.78 3.50
C THR A 90 -26.99 13.11 2.51
N SER A 91 -27.74 12.11 2.05
CA SER A 91 -28.93 12.33 1.23
C SER A 91 -30.12 12.70 2.12
N GLU A 92 -30.81 13.79 1.78
CA GLU A 92 -32.01 14.32 2.46
C GLU A 92 -33.13 13.26 2.58
N ASP A 93 -33.17 12.32 1.63
CA ASP A 93 -34.12 11.19 1.60
C ASP A 93 -33.60 9.90 2.26
N GLY A 94 -32.36 9.85 2.77
CA GLY A 94 -31.80 8.69 3.50
C GLY A 94 -31.68 7.37 2.72
N LYS A 95 -31.96 7.34 1.42
CA LYS A 95 -32.18 6.11 0.63
C LYS A 95 -31.09 5.77 -0.39
N LEU A 96 -29.95 6.46 -0.40
CA LEU A 96 -28.86 6.17 -1.34
C LEU A 96 -27.86 5.12 -0.79
N TYR A 97 -28.21 3.84 -0.93
CA TYR A 97 -27.35 2.70 -0.55
C TYR A 97 -26.39 2.23 -1.66
N LYS A 98 -26.45 2.85 -2.85
CA LYS A 98 -25.66 2.42 -4.01
C LYS A 98 -24.29 3.08 -3.99
N TYR A 99 -23.25 2.29 -4.21
CA TYR A 99 -21.94 2.81 -4.56
C TYR A 99 -22.03 3.69 -5.82
N GLN A 100 -21.24 4.75 -5.86
CA GLN A 100 -21.12 5.60 -7.03
C GLN A 100 -19.71 5.56 -7.58
N TYR A 101 -19.56 5.86 -8.87
CA TYR A 101 -18.26 5.84 -9.53
C TYR A 101 -18.16 6.93 -10.60
N HIS A 102 -16.93 7.34 -10.90
CA HIS A 102 -16.64 8.17 -12.07
C HIS A 102 -16.60 7.28 -13.32
N PRO A 103 -17.42 7.55 -14.35
CA PRO A 103 -17.32 6.84 -15.61
C PRO A 103 -15.89 6.93 -16.16
N ASN A 104 -15.32 5.79 -16.57
CA ASN A 104 -13.93 5.69 -17.05
C ASN A 104 -12.86 6.21 -16.07
N GLY A 105 -13.18 6.42 -14.78
CA GLY A 105 -12.27 7.00 -13.80
C GLY A 105 -12.02 8.51 -13.98
N ASP A 106 -12.80 9.20 -14.80
CA ASP A 106 -12.65 10.65 -15.04
C ASP A 106 -13.33 11.48 -13.94
N LYS A 107 -12.53 12.18 -13.13
CA LYS A 107 -13.00 13.02 -12.01
C LYS A 107 -13.81 14.24 -12.45
N ASN A 108 -13.68 14.65 -13.72
CA ASN A 108 -14.43 15.79 -14.25
C ASN A 108 -15.89 15.43 -14.55
N GLN A 109 -16.21 14.12 -14.62
CA GLN A 109 -17.55 13.64 -14.90
C GLN A 109 -18.33 13.44 -13.60
N PRO A 110 -19.66 13.68 -13.61
CA PRO A 110 -20.49 13.48 -12.43
C PRO A 110 -20.49 11.99 -12.02
N LEU A 111 -20.62 11.76 -10.70
CA LEU A 111 -20.69 10.41 -10.16
C LEU A 111 -21.96 9.71 -10.66
N ARG A 112 -21.82 8.48 -11.15
CA ARG A 112 -22.93 7.62 -11.56
C ARG A 112 -23.16 6.52 -10.52
N ALA A 113 -24.43 6.22 -10.24
CA ALA A 113 -24.78 5.10 -9.39
C ALA A 113 -24.44 3.75 -10.05
N ALA A 114 -23.96 2.81 -9.26
CA ALA A 114 -23.74 1.44 -9.70
C ALA A 114 -25.05 0.82 -10.20
N PRO A 115 -24.99 -0.03 -11.25
CA PRO A 115 -26.15 -0.82 -11.65
C PRO A 115 -26.63 -1.69 -10.48
N SER A 116 -27.94 -1.96 -10.45
CA SER A 116 -28.53 -2.84 -9.44
C SER A 116 -27.91 -4.23 -9.51
N ALA A 117 -27.67 -4.87 -8.35
CA ALA A 117 -27.17 -6.25 -8.28
C ALA A 117 -28.14 -7.25 -8.93
N MET A 118 -29.43 -6.92 -8.98
CA MET A 118 -30.46 -7.71 -9.63
C MET A 118 -30.89 -7.04 -10.94
N ASN A 119 -30.72 -7.76 -12.05
CA ASN A 119 -31.28 -7.36 -13.34
C ASN A 119 -32.76 -7.75 -13.39
N THR A 120 -33.64 -6.77 -13.21
CA THR A 120 -35.10 -6.97 -13.37
C THR A 120 -35.52 -6.51 -14.75
N VAL A 121 -36.00 -7.44 -15.58
CA VAL A 121 -36.60 -7.11 -16.87
C VAL A 121 -38.10 -7.00 -16.67
N ILE A 122 -38.63 -5.79 -16.73
CA ILE A 122 -40.07 -5.54 -16.68
C ILE A 122 -40.59 -5.69 -18.11
N VAL A 123 -41.44 -6.68 -18.35
CA VAL A 123 -42.13 -6.87 -19.63
C VAL A 123 -43.47 -6.13 -19.55
N PRO A 124 -43.66 -5.01 -20.27
CA PRO A 124 -44.92 -4.29 -20.25
C PRO A 124 -46.00 -5.05 -21.03
N ASN A 125 -47.27 -4.88 -20.63
CA ASN A 125 -48.45 -5.33 -21.36
C ASN A 125 -48.52 -6.85 -21.63
N VAL A 126 -48.48 -7.66 -20.58
CA VAL A 126 -48.72 -9.11 -20.68
C VAL A 126 -50.10 -9.42 -20.14
N THR A 127 -50.91 -10.15 -20.89
CA THR A 127 -52.21 -10.68 -20.43
C THR A 127 -51.97 -11.93 -19.60
N LEU A 128 -51.71 -11.77 -18.29
CA LEU A 128 -51.63 -12.89 -17.36
C LEU A 128 -53.01 -13.18 -16.74
N PRO A 129 -53.31 -14.45 -16.41
CA PRO A 129 -54.39 -14.78 -15.48
C PRO A 129 -54.24 -14.02 -14.16
N GLU A 130 -55.37 -13.70 -13.51
CA GLU A 130 -55.46 -12.87 -12.29
C GLU A 130 -54.50 -13.34 -11.18
N ASP A 131 -54.47 -14.64 -10.89
CA ASP A 131 -53.60 -15.25 -9.87
C ASP A 131 -52.10 -14.98 -10.11
N LEU A 132 -51.66 -15.01 -11.37
CA LEU A 132 -50.26 -14.77 -11.72
C LEU A 132 -49.97 -13.27 -11.82
N HIS A 133 -50.94 -12.48 -12.24
CA HIS A 133 -50.85 -11.03 -12.26
C HIS A 133 -50.64 -10.49 -10.85
N GLU A 134 -51.46 -10.89 -9.87
CA GLU A 134 -51.29 -10.44 -8.48
C GLU A 134 -49.96 -10.89 -7.88
N LYS A 135 -49.51 -12.12 -8.17
CA LYS A 135 -48.26 -12.65 -7.63
C LYS A 135 -47.02 -11.92 -8.15
N PHE A 136 -46.96 -11.67 -9.46
CA PHE A 136 -45.78 -11.09 -10.12
C PHE A 136 -45.87 -9.59 -10.36
N ASN A 137 -47.01 -8.95 -10.13
CA ASN A 137 -47.14 -7.50 -10.22
C ASN A 137 -46.31 -6.83 -9.09
N LYS A 138 -45.48 -5.88 -9.51
CA LYS A 138 -44.61 -5.09 -8.65
C LYS A 138 -45.31 -3.82 -8.14
N TYR A 139 -46.25 -3.28 -8.90
CA TYR A 139 -46.89 -2.00 -8.62
C TYR A 139 -48.11 -2.17 -7.70
N GLY A 140 -48.29 -1.26 -6.74
CA GLY A 140 -49.43 -1.27 -5.81
C GLY A 140 -49.27 -2.17 -4.58
N LYS A 141 -48.05 -2.62 -4.26
CA LYS A 141 -47.72 -3.38 -3.05
C LYS A 141 -46.85 -2.52 -2.14
N GLU A 142 -47.21 -2.43 -0.85
CA GLU A 142 -46.50 -1.62 0.15
C GLU A 142 -45.03 -2.02 0.32
N GLU A 143 -44.67 -3.27 0.00
CA GLU A 143 -43.30 -3.79 0.09
C GLU A 143 -42.34 -3.23 -0.99
N TRP A 144 -42.88 -2.64 -2.08
CA TRP A 144 -42.09 -2.20 -3.24
C TRP A 144 -42.14 -0.69 -3.52
N ASP A 145 -42.88 0.08 -2.72
CA ASP A 145 -42.85 1.55 -2.72
C ASP A 145 -41.60 2.03 -1.95
N TYR A 146 -40.50 2.24 -2.69
CA TYR A 146 -39.24 2.78 -2.20
C TYR A 146 -39.00 4.21 -2.69
#